data_AF-I2QUL7-F1
#
_entry.id   AF-I2QUL7-F1
#
_cell.length_a   1.000
_cell.length_b   1.000
_cell.length_c   1.000
_cell.angle_alpha   90.00
_cell.angle_beta   90.00
_cell.angle_gamma   90.00
#
_symmetry.space_group_name_H-M   'P 1'
#
loop_
_entity.id
_entity.type
_entity.pdbx_description
1 polymer ?
#
loop_
_entity_poly.entity_id
_entity_poly.type
_entity_poly.pdbx_seq_one_letter_code
_entity_poly.pdbx_strand_id
1 'polypeptide(L)'
;MNAPAKTLDGKALEDAIWLLETRALIRAYLEYEYQFEHLADAIDPLQEFAEQSGLVAAVGQDEVQRLIAAPFARFRNIVAAEVEQELACTEIEPDMPSDYAATLVMQWELADPRDRWRWTGEMPPVAASEVKKPATYKPADSTVWAFEYLLGLGDQERLTTWLRNHPADAPILLQILEAA
;
A
#
# COMPACT_ATOMS: atom_id res chain seq x y z
N MET A 1 18.43 31.89 19.28
CA MET A 1 19.26 33.09 19.07
C MET A 1 18.84 33.68 17.74
N ASN A 2 18.15 34.83 17.73
CA ASN A 2 17.70 35.46 16.49
C ASN A 2 18.90 36.15 15.82
N ALA A 3 19.30 35.66 14.65
CA ALA A 3 20.30 36.34 13.82
C ALA A 3 19.76 37.73 13.42
N PRO A 4 20.60 38.77 13.40
CA PRO A 4 20.16 40.08 12.94
C PRO A 4 19.73 39.97 11.46
N ALA A 5 18.51 40.41 11.17
CA ALA A 5 17.99 40.46 9.82
C ALA A 5 18.96 41.26 8.94
N LYS A 6 19.57 40.61 7.94
CA LYS A 6 20.40 41.29 6.95
C LYS A 6 19.50 42.20 6.12
N THR A 7 19.63 43.51 6.29
CA THR A 7 19.01 44.46 5.38
C THR A 7 19.73 44.37 4.04
N LEU A 8 19.03 43.92 3.00
CA LEU A 8 19.55 43.86 1.64
C LEU A 8 19.51 45.27 1.02
N ASP A 9 20.57 45.66 0.32
CA ASP A 9 20.56 46.84 -0.55
C ASP A 9 19.84 46.53 -1.88
N GLY A 10 19.55 47.54 -2.69
CA GLY A 10 18.72 47.37 -3.89
C GLY A 10 19.23 46.32 -4.88
N LYS A 11 20.56 46.25 -5.11
CA LYS A 11 21.14 45.28 -6.03
C LYS A 11 21.19 43.87 -5.43
N ALA A 12 21.56 43.77 -4.15
CA ALA A 12 21.57 42.50 -3.43
C ALA A 12 20.16 41.91 -3.30
N LEU A 13 19.13 42.77 -3.21
CA LEU A 13 17.74 42.36 -3.21
C LEU A 13 17.31 41.79 -4.57
N GLU A 14 17.59 42.49 -5.67
CA GLU A 14 17.30 42.01 -7.02
C GLU A 14 17.97 40.66 -7.31
N ASP A 15 19.26 40.53 -6.97
CA ASP A 15 20.02 39.30 -7.14
C ASP A 15 19.42 38.14 -6.31
N ALA A 16 18.97 38.42 -5.08
CA ALA A 16 18.34 37.43 -4.22
C ALA A 16 16.97 36.97 -4.74
N ILE A 17 16.14 37.91 -5.23
CA ILE A 17 14.84 37.59 -5.87
C ILE A 17 15.08 36.69 -7.07
N TRP A 18 15.99 37.09 -7.97
CA TRP A 18 16.31 36.32 -9.17
C TRP A 18 16.79 34.90 -8.84
N LEU A 19 17.62 34.75 -7.79
CA LEU A 19 18.10 33.45 -7.35
C LEU A 19 16.99 32.59 -6.74
N LEU A 20 16.09 33.18 -5.95
CA LEU A 20 14.93 32.48 -5.40
C LEU A 20 14.02 31.98 -6.53
N GLU A 21 13.67 32.84 -7.50
CA GLU A 21 12.82 32.47 -8.63
C GLU A 21 13.44 31.35 -9.46
N THR A 22 14.75 31.43 -9.74
CA THR A 22 15.48 30.40 -10.48
C THR A 22 15.46 29.05 -9.74
N ARG A 23 15.71 29.07 -8.42
CA ARG A 23 15.65 27.86 -7.59
C ARG A 23 14.24 27.29 -7.51
N ALA A 24 13.23 28.15 -7.38
CA ALA A 24 11.84 27.74 -7.35
C ALA A 24 11.41 27.09 -8.67
N LEU A 25 11.83 27.66 -9.81
CA LEU A 25 11.57 27.08 -11.13
C LEU A 25 12.19 25.69 -11.29
N ILE A 26 13.48 25.53 -10.93
CA ILE A 26 14.17 24.23 -11.03
C ILE A 26 13.47 23.19 -10.14
N ARG A 27 13.12 23.56 -8.91
CA ARG A 27 12.48 22.63 -7.98
C ARG A 27 11.05 22.28 -8.38
N ALA A 28 10.30 23.23 -8.92
CA ALA A 28 8.97 22.97 -9.47
C ALA A 28 9.04 22.01 -10.66
N TYR A 29 10.07 22.15 -11.52
CA TYR A 29 10.30 21.18 -12.60
C TYR A 29 10.66 19.78 -12.07
N LEU A 30 11.52 19.70 -11.05
CA LEU A 30 11.88 18.41 -10.43
C LEU A 30 10.70 17.75 -9.71
N GLU A 31 9.80 18.53 -9.11
CA GLU A 31 8.56 18.02 -8.53
C GLU A 31 7.60 17.48 -9.60
N TYR A 32 7.47 18.21 -10.72
CA TYR A 32 6.73 17.74 -11.90
C TYR A 32 7.30 16.42 -12.45
N GLU A 33 8.62 16.23 -12.44
CA GLU A 33 9.30 14.98 -12.83
C GLU A 33 9.35 13.92 -11.71
N TYR A 34 8.54 14.09 -10.65
CA TYR A 34 8.43 13.18 -9.50
C TYR A 34 9.78 12.85 -8.82
N GLN A 35 10.72 13.79 -8.81
CA GLN A 35 12.04 13.61 -8.19
C GLN A 35 12.04 13.86 -6.67
N PHE A 36 10.91 14.34 -6.12
CA PHE A 36 10.71 14.50 -4.69
C PHE A 36 9.63 13.54 -4.20
N GLU A 37 9.84 12.94 -3.04
CA GLU A 37 8.83 12.09 -2.39
C GLU A 37 7.70 12.93 -1.79
N HIS A 38 8.05 14.12 -1.27
CA HIS A 38 7.10 15.06 -0.70
C HIS A 38 7.30 16.48 -1.21
N LEU A 39 6.19 17.21 -1.38
CA LEU A 39 6.21 18.62 -1.79
C LEU A 39 7.02 19.50 -0.83
N ALA A 40 7.00 19.17 0.47
CA ALA A 40 7.77 19.89 1.49
C ALA A 40 9.28 19.86 1.17
N ASP A 41 9.82 18.76 0.66
CA ASP A 41 11.24 18.63 0.29
C ASP A 41 11.64 19.59 -0.84
N ALA A 42 10.66 19.96 -1.68
CA ALA A 42 10.82 20.94 -2.74
C ALA A 42 10.71 22.38 -2.20
N ILE A 43 9.81 22.65 -1.26
CA ILE A 43 9.48 24.02 -0.81
C ILE A 43 10.34 24.48 0.36
N ASP A 44 10.58 23.64 1.36
CA ASP A 44 11.25 24.03 2.61
C ASP A 44 12.65 24.64 2.38
N PRO A 45 13.50 24.11 1.48
CA PRO A 45 14.79 24.72 1.20
C PRO A 45 14.69 26.11 0.52
N LEU A 46 13.57 26.43 -0.14
CA LEU A 46 13.34 27.76 -0.73
C LEU A 46 12.95 28.76 0.37
N GLN A 47 12.11 28.35 1.30
CA GLN A 47 11.75 29.16 2.47
C GLN A 47 12.98 29.43 3.34
N GLU A 48 13.78 28.40 3.64
CA GLU A 48 15.03 28.53 4.39
C GLU A 48 16.00 29.52 3.71
N PHE A 49 16.14 29.43 2.38
CA PHE A 49 16.96 30.38 1.63
C PHE A 49 16.44 31.83 1.74
N ALA A 50 15.12 32.03 1.66
CA ALA A 50 14.53 33.36 1.78
C ALA A 50 14.70 33.97 3.17
N GLU A 51 14.67 33.15 4.23
CA GLU A 51 14.95 33.57 5.59
C GLU A 51 16.44 33.90 5.79
N GLN A 52 17.34 33.03 5.34
CA GLN A 52 18.79 33.20 5.49
C GLN A 52 19.35 34.37 4.69
N SER A 53 18.78 34.65 3.52
CA SER A 53 19.18 35.76 2.67
C SER A 53 18.66 37.11 3.17
N GLY A 54 17.66 37.13 4.07
CA GLY A 54 16.99 38.34 4.52
C GLY A 54 15.88 38.82 3.58
N LEU A 55 15.55 38.05 2.53
CA LEU A 55 14.45 38.33 1.60
C LEU A 55 13.12 38.51 2.33
N VAL A 56 12.80 37.61 3.26
CA VAL A 56 11.55 37.69 4.06
C VAL A 56 11.46 39.01 4.82
N ALA A 57 12.59 39.51 5.35
CA ALA A 57 12.63 40.79 6.05
C ALA A 57 12.52 42.00 5.10
N ALA A 58 12.98 41.86 3.86
CA ALA A 58 13.02 42.94 2.87
C ALA A 58 11.68 43.13 2.13
N VAL A 59 11.04 42.04 1.67
CA VAL A 59 9.82 42.08 0.86
C VAL A 59 8.59 41.51 1.55
N GLY A 60 8.77 40.85 2.70
CA GLY A 60 7.69 40.21 3.45
C GLY A 60 7.46 38.75 3.06
N GLN A 61 6.85 38.01 3.98
CA GLN A 61 6.56 36.58 3.82
C GLN A 61 5.62 36.30 2.64
N ASP A 62 4.56 37.08 2.49
CA ASP A 62 3.55 36.85 1.43
C ASP A 62 4.16 36.98 0.04
N GLU A 63 5.06 37.93 -0.15
CA GLU A 63 5.71 38.14 -1.44
C GLU A 63 6.70 37.00 -1.76
N VAL A 64 7.48 36.56 -0.76
CA VAL A 64 8.33 35.37 -0.90
C VAL A 64 7.50 34.14 -1.27
N GLN A 65 6.37 33.93 -0.59
CA GLN A 65 5.46 32.81 -0.88
C GLN A 65 4.85 32.91 -2.28
N ARG A 66 4.51 34.12 -2.75
CA ARG A 66 4.03 34.36 -4.11
C ARG A 66 5.10 33.98 -5.15
N LEU A 67 6.35 34.38 -4.93
CA LEU A 67 7.48 34.06 -5.81
C LEU A 67 7.76 32.55 -5.85
N ILE A 68 7.69 31.87 -4.71
CA ILE A 68 7.86 30.41 -4.63
C ILE A 68 6.70 29.69 -5.31
N ALA A 69 5.45 30.10 -5.07
CA ALA A 69 4.27 29.38 -5.54
C ALA A 69 4.05 29.50 -7.06
N ALA A 70 4.46 30.61 -7.69
CA ALA A 70 4.16 30.88 -9.10
C ALA A 70 4.70 29.79 -10.06
N PRO A 71 5.96 29.31 -9.97
CA PRO A 71 6.43 28.20 -10.78
C PRO A 71 5.67 26.88 -10.55
N PHE A 72 5.35 26.53 -9.30
CA PHE A 72 4.61 25.30 -8.99
C PHE A 72 3.18 25.34 -9.55
N ALA A 73 2.50 26.49 -9.44
CA ALA A 73 1.18 26.68 -10.01
C ALA A 73 1.17 26.46 -11.53
N ARG A 74 2.22 26.93 -12.22
CA ARG A 74 2.36 26.70 -13.67
C ARG A 74 2.42 25.21 -14.03
N PHE A 75 3.25 24.42 -13.35
CA PHE A 75 3.37 22.98 -13.64
C PHE A 75 2.11 22.21 -13.25
N ARG A 76 1.46 22.57 -12.13
CA ARG A 76 0.16 21.97 -11.77
C ARG A 76 -0.91 22.21 -12.81
N ASN A 77 -0.94 23.39 -13.42
CA ASN A 77 -1.89 23.69 -14.50
C ASN A 77 -1.61 22.86 -15.77
N ILE A 78 -0.34 22.54 -16.05
CA ILE A 78 0.02 21.63 -17.16
C ILE A 78 -0.52 20.23 -16.87
N VAL A 79 -0.21 19.67 -15.70
CA VAL A 79 -0.70 18.33 -15.29
C VAL A 79 -2.23 18.28 -15.29
N ALA A 80 -2.90 19.32 -14.78
CA ALA A 80 -4.35 19.37 -14.77
C ALA A 80 -4.95 19.36 -16.19
N ALA A 81 -4.34 20.09 -17.13
CA ALA A 81 -4.78 20.10 -18.52
C ALA A 81 -4.53 18.75 -19.22
N GLU A 82 -3.41 18.08 -18.92
CA GLU A 82 -3.11 16.74 -19.44
C GLU A 82 -4.12 15.70 -18.94
N VAL A 83 -4.42 15.71 -17.63
CA VAL A 83 -5.44 14.83 -17.03
C VAL A 83 -6.82 15.11 -17.62
N GLU A 84 -7.20 16.37 -17.79
CA GLU A 84 -8.47 16.74 -18.43
C GLU A 84 -8.54 16.23 -19.87
N GLN A 85 -7.45 16.35 -20.63
CA GLN A 85 -7.36 15.84 -22.00
C GLN A 85 -7.45 14.31 -22.06
N GLU A 86 -6.76 13.60 -21.16
CA GLU A 86 -6.84 12.13 -21.06
C GLU A 86 -8.25 11.67 -20.70
N LEU A 87 -8.90 12.31 -19.73
CA LEU A 87 -10.28 12.01 -19.34
C LEU A 87 -11.26 12.31 -20.48
N ALA A 88 -11.05 13.38 -21.23
CA ALA A 88 -11.89 13.73 -22.38
C ALA A 88 -11.77 12.74 -23.55
N CYS A 89 -10.59 12.12 -23.72
CA CYS A 89 -10.33 11.10 -24.75
C CYS A 89 -10.65 9.67 -24.27
N THR A 90 -10.83 9.47 -22.97
CA THR A 90 -11.32 8.21 -22.43
C THR A 90 -12.82 8.18 -22.67
N GLU A 91 -13.26 7.51 -23.74
CA GLU A 91 -14.65 7.07 -23.85
C GLU A 91 -14.94 6.24 -22.60
N ILE A 92 -15.66 6.82 -21.65
CA ILE A 92 -16.20 6.09 -20.51
C ILE A 92 -17.02 4.97 -21.12
N GLU A 93 -16.59 3.71 -20.93
CA GLU A 93 -17.36 2.54 -21.34
C GLU A 93 -18.81 2.77 -20.93
N PRO A 94 -19.78 2.56 -21.84
CA PRO A 94 -21.17 2.86 -21.55
C PRO A 94 -21.55 2.22 -20.23
N ASP A 95 -22.05 3.05 -19.31
CA ASP A 95 -22.50 2.70 -17.96
C ASP A 95 -23.07 1.30 -17.98
N MET A 96 -22.30 0.33 -17.45
CA MET A 96 -22.70 -1.07 -17.47
C MET A 96 -24.10 -1.11 -16.86
N PRO A 97 -25.10 -1.71 -17.55
CA PRO A 97 -26.46 -1.74 -17.03
C PRO A 97 -26.44 -2.16 -15.57
N SER A 98 -27.15 -1.44 -14.69
CA SER A 98 -27.12 -1.66 -13.24
C SER A 98 -27.46 -3.11 -12.85
N ASP A 99 -28.08 -3.86 -13.75
CA ASP A 99 -28.51 -5.25 -13.67
C ASP A 99 -27.53 -6.25 -14.34
N TYR A 100 -26.38 -5.81 -14.85
CA TYR A 100 -25.39 -6.67 -15.50
C TYR A 100 -24.87 -7.76 -14.55
N ALA A 101 -24.49 -7.40 -13.33
CA ALA A 101 -24.03 -8.35 -12.32
C ALA A 101 -25.14 -9.37 -11.95
N ALA A 102 -26.37 -8.90 -11.80
CA ALA A 102 -27.52 -9.76 -11.52
C ALA A 102 -27.80 -10.73 -12.68
N THR A 103 -27.70 -10.25 -13.92
CA THR A 103 -27.85 -11.06 -15.13
C THR A 103 -26.76 -12.13 -15.22
N LEU A 104 -25.53 -11.78 -14.86
CA LEU A 104 -24.39 -12.69 -14.89
C LEU A 104 -24.53 -13.81 -13.84
N VAL A 105 -24.94 -13.46 -12.62
CA VAL A 105 -25.21 -14.44 -11.56
C VAL A 105 -26.36 -15.36 -11.96
N MET A 106 -27.45 -14.82 -12.52
CA MET A 106 -28.57 -15.63 -13.01
C MET A 106 -28.12 -16.61 -14.09
N GLN A 107 -27.27 -16.19 -15.04
CA GLN A 107 -26.72 -17.07 -16.08
C GLN A 107 -25.83 -18.18 -15.50
N TRP A 108 -25.01 -17.87 -14.50
CA TRP A 108 -24.18 -18.86 -13.82
C TRP A 108 -25.00 -19.88 -13.04
N GLU A 109 -26.00 -19.43 -12.27
CA GLU A 109 -26.86 -20.32 -11.49
C GLU A 109 -27.73 -21.20 -12.39
N LEU A 110 -28.17 -20.72 -13.57
CA LEU A 110 -28.86 -21.56 -14.57
C LEU A 110 -27.93 -22.61 -15.19
N ALA A 111 -26.66 -22.27 -15.40
CA ALA A 111 -25.67 -23.17 -15.97
C ALA A 111 -25.27 -24.29 -15.01
N ASP A 112 -25.25 -24.04 -13.69
CA ASP A 112 -24.93 -25.03 -12.66
C ASP A 112 -26.13 -25.96 -12.35
N PRO A 113 -26.04 -27.28 -12.58
CA PRO A 113 -27.10 -28.22 -12.22
C PRO A 113 -27.49 -28.20 -10.74
N ARG A 114 -26.61 -27.73 -9.86
CA ARG A 114 -26.85 -27.66 -8.41
C ARG A 114 -27.74 -26.50 -8.00
N ASP A 115 -27.74 -25.42 -8.79
CA ASP A 115 -28.42 -24.17 -8.45
C ASP A 115 -29.53 -23.81 -9.45
N ARG A 116 -29.59 -24.49 -10.61
CA ARG A 116 -30.63 -24.31 -11.64
C ARG A 116 -32.05 -24.35 -11.09
N TRP A 117 -32.31 -25.22 -10.11
CA TRP A 117 -33.62 -25.38 -9.48
C TRP A 117 -34.18 -24.08 -8.89
N ARG A 118 -33.33 -23.12 -8.51
CA ARG A 118 -33.72 -21.79 -8.01
C ARG A 118 -34.48 -20.96 -9.04
N TRP A 119 -34.24 -21.21 -10.32
CA TRP A 119 -34.79 -20.45 -11.45
C TRP A 119 -35.79 -21.26 -12.28
N THR A 120 -35.70 -22.59 -12.29
CA THR A 120 -36.56 -23.47 -13.09
C THR A 120 -37.77 -24.03 -12.35
N GLY A 121 -37.81 -23.93 -11.01
CA GLY A 121 -38.88 -24.51 -10.19
C GLY A 121 -38.77 -26.03 -10.04
N GLU A 122 -37.65 -26.63 -10.44
CA GLU A 122 -37.33 -28.04 -10.18
C GLU A 122 -37.09 -28.28 -8.68
N MET A 123 -37.16 -29.55 -8.23
CA MET A 123 -36.81 -29.87 -6.85
C MET A 123 -35.29 -29.76 -6.64
N PRO A 124 -34.81 -29.24 -5.49
CA PRO A 124 -33.39 -29.17 -5.19
C PRO A 124 -32.77 -30.58 -5.27
N PRO A 125 -31.53 -30.71 -5.77
CA PRO A 125 -30.84 -31.99 -5.75
C PRO A 125 -30.71 -32.44 -4.31
N VAL A 126 -31.24 -33.64 -4.01
CA VAL A 126 -31.09 -34.26 -2.69
C VAL A 126 -29.61 -34.52 -2.50
N ALA A 127 -28.98 -33.75 -1.61
CA ALA A 127 -27.58 -33.92 -1.29
C ALA A 127 -27.37 -35.35 -0.79
N ALA A 128 -26.73 -36.18 -1.61
CA ALA A 128 -26.22 -37.47 -1.16
C ALA A 128 -25.12 -37.16 -0.15
N SER A 129 -25.47 -37.15 1.13
CA SER A 129 -24.51 -37.00 2.21
C SER A 129 -23.62 -38.23 2.20
N GLU A 130 -22.48 -38.16 1.52
CA GLU A 130 -21.42 -39.13 1.70
C GLU A 130 -20.98 -39.06 3.16
N VAL A 131 -21.32 -40.11 3.91
CA VAL A 131 -20.85 -40.30 5.30
C VAL A 131 -19.34 -40.48 5.24
N LYS A 132 -18.60 -39.39 5.42
CA LYS A 132 -17.15 -39.43 5.59
C LYS A 132 -16.85 -40.23 6.85
N LYS A 133 -16.32 -41.45 6.68
CA LYS A 133 -15.75 -42.21 7.80
C LYS A 133 -14.68 -41.34 8.48
N PRO A 134 -14.62 -41.29 9.82
CA PRO A 134 -13.61 -40.50 10.51
C PRO A 134 -12.22 -40.96 10.07
N ALA A 135 -11.43 -40.02 9.56
CA ALA A 135 -10.07 -40.30 9.14
C ALA A 135 -9.25 -40.76 10.35
N THR A 136 -8.44 -41.81 10.16
CA THR A 136 -7.48 -42.27 11.17
C THR A 136 -6.60 -41.10 11.59
N TYR A 137 -6.50 -40.85 12.90
CA TYR A 137 -5.72 -39.73 13.45
C TYR A 137 -4.26 -39.81 12.99
N LYS A 138 -3.75 -38.68 12.49
CA LYS A 138 -2.34 -38.49 12.14
C LYS A 138 -1.86 -37.17 12.73
N PRO A 139 -0.70 -37.14 13.40
CA PRO A 139 -0.08 -35.91 13.84
C PRO A 139 0.27 -35.05 12.62
N ALA A 140 0.29 -33.73 12.78
CA ALA A 140 0.76 -32.83 11.74
C ALA A 140 2.26 -33.02 11.48
N ASP A 141 2.71 -32.83 10.23
CA ASP A 141 4.13 -32.98 9.85
C ASP A 141 5.04 -32.06 10.67
N SER A 142 4.55 -30.86 11.01
CA SER A 142 5.25 -29.92 11.89
C SER A 142 5.50 -30.48 13.31
N THR A 143 4.57 -31.30 13.82
CA THR A 143 4.68 -31.94 15.13
C THR A 143 5.73 -33.06 15.10
N VAL A 144 5.82 -33.80 13.99
CA VAL A 144 6.85 -34.82 13.78
C VAL A 144 8.24 -34.18 13.71
N TRP A 145 8.41 -33.12 12.92
CA TRP A 145 9.70 -32.41 12.82
C TRP A 145 10.16 -31.78 14.13
N ALA A 146 9.23 -31.18 14.89
CA ALA A 146 9.55 -30.62 16.20
C ALA A 146 10.03 -31.71 17.18
N PHE A 147 9.44 -32.90 17.09
CA PHE A 147 9.83 -34.06 17.88
C PHE A 147 11.23 -34.60 17.50
N GLU A 148 11.50 -34.77 16.20
CA GLU A 148 12.82 -35.18 15.70
C GLU A 148 13.93 -34.19 16.08
N TYR A 149 13.63 -32.90 16.02
CA TYR A 149 14.56 -31.85 16.46
C TYR A 149 14.88 -31.97 17.97
N LEU A 150 13.88 -32.21 18.81
CA LEU A 150 14.07 -32.41 20.25
C LEU A 150 14.89 -33.68 20.55
N LEU A 151 14.71 -34.75 19.77
CA LEU A 151 15.55 -35.95 19.86
C LEU A 151 17.01 -35.67 19.52
N GLY A 152 17.28 -34.88 18.48
CA GLY A 152 18.64 -34.51 18.07
C GLY A 152 19.40 -33.67 19.12
N LEU A 153 18.69 -32.97 20.01
CA LEU A 153 19.28 -32.19 21.09
C LEU A 153 19.69 -33.02 22.32
N GLY A 154 19.21 -34.27 22.45
CA GLY A 154 19.56 -35.18 23.54
C GLY A 154 19.03 -34.81 24.93
N ASP A 155 18.11 -33.84 25.03
CA ASP A 155 17.54 -33.35 26.28
C ASP A 155 16.29 -34.17 26.67
N GLN A 156 16.51 -35.20 27.51
CA GLN A 156 15.46 -36.13 27.94
C GLN A 156 14.36 -35.47 28.79
N GLU A 157 14.69 -34.45 29.59
CA GLU A 157 13.72 -33.77 30.46
C GLU A 157 12.74 -32.94 29.63
N ARG A 158 13.28 -32.23 28.63
CA ARG A 158 12.48 -31.43 27.70
C ARG A 158 11.60 -32.29 26.79
N LEU A 159 12.10 -33.43 26.31
CA LEU A 159 11.32 -34.39 25.52
C LEU A 159 10.15 -34.96 26.33
N THR A 160 10.40 -35.36 27.58
CA THR A 160 9.37 -35.92 28.47
C THR A 160 8.28 -34.89 28.77
N THR A 161 8.66 -33.64 28.98
CA THR A 161 7.72 -32.53 29.21
C THR A 161 6.90 -32.25 27.95
N TRP A 162 7.52 -32.29 26.78
CA TRP A 162 6.84 -32.06 25.51
C TRP A 162 5.81 -33.15 25.16
N LEU A 163 6.14 -34.43 25.40
CA LEU A 163 5.21 -35.55 25.19
C LEU A 163 4.01 -35.51 26.14
N ARG A 164 4.19 -35.06 27.39
CA ARG A 164 3.06 -34.84 28.32
C ARG A 164 2.08 -33.77 27.83
N ASN A 165 2.57 -32.78 27.10
CA ASN A 165 1.76 -31.70 26.55
C ASN A 165 1.07 -32.08 25.22
N HIS A 166 1.44 -33.21 24.60
CA HIS A 166 0.88 -33.71 23.33
C HIS A 166 0.42 -35.17 23.44
N PRO A 167 -0.58 -35.47 24.30
CA PRO A 167 -0.99 -36.85 24.61
C PRO A 167 -1.63 -37.59 23.43
N ALA A 168 -2.22 -36.86 22.47
CA ALA A 168 -2.83 -37.46 21.28
C ALA A 168 -1.78 -37.92 20.25
N ASP A 169 -0.64 -37.22 20.19
CA ASP A 169 0.44 -37.50 19.24
C ASP A 169 1.46 -38.51 19.78
N ALA A 170 1.59 -38.57 21.12
CA ALA A 170 2.52 -39.45 21.83
C ALA A 170 2.55 -40.91 21.33
N PRO A 171 1.42 -41.64 21.15
CA PRO A 171 1.49 -43.03 20.71
C PRO A 171 2.08 -43.21 19.30
N ILE A 172 1.84 -42.25 18.39
CA ILE A 172 2.36 -42.33 17.01
C ILE A 172 3.84 -41.92 16.98
N LEU A 173 4.24 -40.90 17.76
CA LEU A 173 5.63 -40.45 17.84
C LEU A 173 6.54 -41.49 18.53
N LEU A 174 6.02 -42.23 19.50
CA LEU A 174 6.74 -43.37 20.11
C LEU A 174 6.95 -44.53 19.11
N GLN A 175 5.97 -44.81 18.24
CA GLN A 175 6.14 -45.80 17.18
C GLN A 175 7.22 -45.38 16.15
N ILE A 176 7.34 -44.09 15.85
CA ILE A 176 8.40 -43.55 14.99
C ILE A 176 9.78 -43.75 15.63
N LEU A 177 9.88 -43.57 16.95
CA LEU A 177 11.10 -43.84 17.73
C LEU A 177 11.49 -45.31 17.74
N GLU A 178 10.52 -46.23 17.88
CA GLU A 178 10.76 -47.68 17.90
C GLU A 178 11.13 -48.23 16.51
N ALA A 179 10.79 -47.50 15.44
CA ALA A 179 11.08 -47.87 14.06
C ALA A 179 12.40 -47.29 13.51
N ALA A 180 13.07 -46.41 14.26
CA ALA A 180 14.34 -45.77 13.92
C ALA A 180 15.55 -46.53 14.52
#